data_AF-A0A914CVB4-F1
#
_entry.id   AF-A0A914CVB4-F1
#
_cell.length_a   1.000
_cell.length_b   1.000
_cell.length_c   1.000
_cell.angle_alpha   90.00
_cell.angle_beta   90.00
_cell.angle_gamma   90.00
#
_symmetry.space_group_name_H-M   'P 1'
#
loop_
_entity.id
_entity.type
_entity.pdbx_description
1 polymer ?
#
loop_
_entity_poly.entity_id
_entity_poly.type
_entity_poly.pdbx_seq_one_letter_code
_entity_poly.pdbx_strand_id
1 'polypeptide(L)'
;MKIVDHIPKGLPAPIVPNFSQIPELLPDAIVIAIVTYAVTFSIGKLFGRKNKYRVDPRQELRSLAICQILPCFFLCHPSSVNLSRATIVEQAGAKTQITNLVSAAFMLIVMLWAGPILEPLPMCVLSAIIFVVLLNVLKQFGELKSLWKASKYDFTIWVFAFFVTILWDVSQGLVASIVFSLFTIIVRIQWADTKQIAKIGDTELYKDIESHPVYHYRPDVSIFHFNAPLLYVNSERFKEHALNIISDAQTSYFKPQFLILDASGITSCDKIGALTISELAEELSQIHVTLLIACPSDQLREICESCHVYKTVPSCLFFPTVHDATLFVTEKQVQNILEVKHI
;
A
#
# COMPACT_ATOMS: atom_id res chain seq x y z
N MET A 1 1.29 -35.03 37.49
CA MET A 1 1.84 -33.98 36.60
C MET A 1 1.95 -34.61 35.22
N LYS A 2 1.36 -34.01 34.17
CA LYS A 2 1.44 -34.58 32.82
C LYS A 2 2.85 -34.34 32.27
N ILE A 3 3.54 -35.40 31.88
CA ILE A 3 4.87 -35.36 31.24
C ILE A 3 4.73 -35.60 29.74
N VAL A 4 5.82 -35.41 29.00
CA VAL A 4 5.88 -35.68 27.54
C VAL A 4 5.71 -37.17 27.24
N ASP A 5 6.18 -38.03 28.14
CA ASP A 5 6.10 -39.50 28.02
C ASP A 5 6.95 -39.99 26.82
N HIS A 6 6.53 -41.04 26.13
CA HIS A 6 7.33 -41.72 25.11
C HIS A 6 7.67 -40.85 23.89
N ILE A 7 8.96 -40.69 23.57
CA ILE A 7 9.44 -40.06 22.33
C ILE A 7 10.01 -41.14 21.40
N PRO A 8 9.48 -41.31 20.17
CA PRO A 8 10.02 -42.29 19.23
C PRO A 8 11.48 -41.99 18.89
N LYS A 9 12.32 -43.03 18.96
CA LYS A 9 13.74 -42.94 18.61
C LYS A 9 13.94 -43.25 17.13
N GLY A 10 14.90 -42.57 16.52
CA GLY A 10 15.25 -42.80 15.13
C GLY A 10 14.59 -41.80 14.18
N LEU A 11 14.94 -41.92 12.90
CA LEU A 11 14.30 -41.17 11.83
C LEU A 11 13.02 -41.88 11.40
N PRO A 12 11.91 -41.17 11.18
CA PRO A 12 10.72 -41.77 10.60
C PRO A 12 11.05 -42.30 9.19
N ALA A 13 10.51 -43.47 8.85
CA ALA A 13 10.59 -43.99 7.49
C ALA A 13 9.85 -43.04 6.53
N PRO A 14 10.31 -42.87 5.28
CA PRO A 14 9.62 -42.04 4.30
C PRO A 14 8.26 -42.64 3.95
N ILE A 15 7.21 -41.82 4.02
CA ILE A 15 5.82 -42.18 3.71
C ILE A 15 5.33 -41.27 2.58
N VAL A 16 4.67 -41.86 1.58
CA VAL A 16 4.07 -41.09 0.48
C VAL A 16 2.79 -40.40 1.00
N PRO A 17 2.65 -39.08 0.82
CA PRO A 17 1.43 -38.36 1.21
C PRO A 17 0.19 -38.88 0.48
N ASN A 18 -0.95 -38.92 1.18
CA ASN A 18 -2.21 -39.33 0.56
C ASN A 18 -2.78 -38.20 -0.32
N PHE A 19 -2.61 -38.34 -1.64
CA PHE A 19 -3.06 -37.35 -2.62
C PHE A 19 -4.60 -37.18 -2.66
N SER A 20 -5.38 -38.14 -2.15
CA SER A 20 -6.84 -38.04 -2.13
C SER A 20 -7.37 -36.93 -1.20
N GLN A 21 -6.57 -36.50 -0.21
CA GLN A 21 -6.95 -35.45 0.75
C GLN A 21 -6.61 -34.04 0.26
N ILE A 22 -5.90 -33.91 -0.86
CA ILE A 22 -5.48 -32.60 -1.39
C ILE A 22 -6.66 -31.67 -1.62
N PRO A 23 -7.78 -32.07 -2.24
CA PRO A 23 -8.88 -31.14 -2.52
C PRO A 23 -9.47 -30.50 -1.26
N GLU A 24 -9.53 -31.24 -0.17
CA GLU A 24 -10.06 -30.77 1.12
C GLU A 24 -9.08 -29.81 1.82
N LEU A 25 -7.78 -30.10 1.75
CA LEU A 25 -6.74 -29.32 2.43
C LEU A 25 -6.19 -28.15 1.60
N LEU A 26 -6.53 -28.08 0.32
CA LEU A 26 -5.99 -27.08 -0.62
C LEU A 26 -6.20 -25.63 -0.15
N PRO A 27 -7.39 -25.23 0.36
CA PRO A 27 -7.61 -23.85 0.79
C PRO A 27 -6.67 -23.44 1.94
N ASP A 28 -6.57 -24.28 2.98
CA ASP A 28 -5.68 -24.02 4.12
C ASP A 28 -4.20 -24.06 3.70
N ALA A 29 -3.83 -24.97 2.81
CA ALA A 29 -2.48 -25.06 2.29
C ALA A 29 -2.05 -23.79 1.54
N ILE A 30 -2.95 -23.17 0.76
CA ILE A 30 -2.69 -21.90 0.06
C ILE A 30 -2.46 -20.78 1.07
N VAL A 31 -3.32 -20.66 2.09
CA VAL A 31 -3.18 -19.67 3.16
C VAL A 31 -1.84 -19.82 3.87
N ILE A 32 -1.51 -21.04 4.31
CA ILE A 32 -0.24 -21.34 5.00
C ILE A 32 0.95 -21.02 4.11
N ALA A 33 0.90 -21.35 2.81
CA ALA A 33 1.98 -21.06 1.86
C ALA A 33 2.21 -19.55 1.71
N ILE A 34 1.14 -18.76 1.55
CA ILE A 34 1.22 -17.30 1.44
C ILE A 34 1.84 -16.70 2.70
N VAL A 35 1.35 -17.08 3.89
CA VAL A 35 1.87 -16.57 5.16
C VAL A 35 3.32 -16.96 5.35
N THR A 36 3.65 -18.24 5.13
CA THR A 36 5.01 -18.76 5.32
C THR A 36 6.00 -18.02 4.41
N TYR A 37 5.64 -17.82 3.14
CA TYR A 37 6.48 -17.06 2.22
C TYR A 37 6.58 -15.59 2.62
N ALA A 38 5.47 -14.93 2.95
CA ALA A 38 5.46 -13.52 3.33
C ALA A 38 6.33 -13.26 4.58
N VAL A 39 6.22 -14.11 5.61
CA VAL A 39 7.04 -14.00 6.83
C VAL A 39 8.50 -14.29 6.53
N THR A 40 8.80 -15.36 5.78
CA THR A 40 10.18 -15.73 5.41
C THR A 40 10.86 -14.63 4.60
N PHE A 41 10.20 -14.13 3.58
CA PHE A 41 10.71 -13.07 2.73
C PHE A 41 10.86 -11.73 3.48
N SER A 42 9.92 -11.40 4.38
CA SER A 42 10.00 -10.17 5.20
C SER A 42 11.21 -10.20 6.13
N ILE A 43 11.46 -11.32 6.80
CA ILE A 43 12.64 -11.50 7.65
C ILE A 43 13.92 -11.51 6.81
N GLY A 44 13.91 -12.18 5.65
CA GLY A 44 15.02 -12.13 4.70
C GLY A 44 15.38 -10.70 4.31
N LYS A 45 14.39 -9.87 3.94
CA LYS A 45 14.57 -8.44 3.65
C LYS A 45 15.08 -7.64 4.85
N LEU A 46 14.61 -7.95 6.06
CA LEU A 46 15.06 -7.29 7.29
C LEU A 46 16.58 -7.47 7.46
N PHE A 47 17.07 -8.72 7.38
CA PHE A 47 18.50 -9.01 7.49
C PHE A 47 19.30 -8.55 6.26
N GLY A 48 18.72 -8.60 5.05
CA GLY A 48 19.32 -8.07 3.84
C GLY A 48 19.59 -6.56 3.94
N ARG A 49 18.63 -5.80 4.47
CA ARG A 49 18.80 -4.36 4.73
C ARG A 49 19.85 -4.11 5.81
N LYS A 50 19.81 -4.87 6.91
CA LYS A 50 20.73 -4.71 8.05
C LYS A 50 22.18 -5.03 7.67
N ASN A 51 22.39 -6.10 6.91
CA ASN A 51 23.72 -6.57 6.50
C ASN A 51 24.11 -6.16 5.07
N LYS A 52 23.34 -5.26 4.45
CA LYS A 52 23.60 -4.63 3.15
C LYS A 52 23.78 -5.62 1.99
N TYR A 53 22.99 -6.70 1.95
CA TYR A 53 22.94 -7.62 0.82
C TYR A 53 21.56 -7.62 0.16
N ARG A 54 21.51 -8.01 -1.12
CA ARG A 54 20.25 -8.13 -1.87
C ARG A 54 19.64 -9.51 -1.66
N VAL A 55 18.33 -9.56 -1.52
CA VAL A 55 17.53 -10.79 -1.42
C VAL A 55 16.74 -10.94 -2.70
N ASP A 56 16.93 -12.03 -3.44
CA ASP A 56 16.15 -12.34 -4.64
C ASP A 56 14.85 -13.07 -4.25
N PRO A 57 13.66 -12.46 -4.48
CA PRO A 57 12.38 -13.09 -4.17
C PRO A 57 12.19 -14.45 -4.87
N ARG A 58 12.69 -14.60 -6.11
CA ARG A 58 12.53 -15.84 -6.89
C ARG A 58 13.40 -16.96 -6.34
N GLN A 59 14.53 -16.63 -5.74
CA GLN A 59 15.39 -17.62 -5.11
C GLN A 59 14.79 -18.09 -3.77
N GLU A 60 14.30 -17.16 -2.95
CA GLU A 60 13.63 -17.48 -1.68
C GLU A 60 12.37 -18.33 -1.86
N LEU A 61 11.56 -18.04 -2.89
CA LEU A 61 10.37 -18.84 -3.16
C LEU A 61 10.74 -20.28 -3.56
N ARG A 62 11.78 -20.45 -4.40
CA ARG A 62 12.24 -21.77 -4.83
C ARG A 62 12.87 -22.57 -3.69
N SER A 63 13.70 -21.93 -2.86
CA SER A 63 14.30 -22.59 -1.69
C SER A 63 13.22 -23.03 -0.71
N LEU A 64 12.24 -22.16 -0.41
CA LEU A 64 11.14 -22.48 0.47
C LEU A 64 10.28 -23.63 -0.08
N ALA A 65 9.97 -23.66 -1.37
CA ALA A 65 9.22 -24.76 -1.99
C ALA A 65 9.93 -26.11 -1.79
N ILE A 66 11.25 -26.16 -2.02
CA ILE A 66 12.05 -27.37 -1.80
C ILE A 66 12.04 -27.76 -0.31
N CYS A 67 12.19 -26.78 0.60
CA CYS A 67 12.16 -27.00 2.04
C CYS A 67 10.81 -27.45 2.58
N GLN A 68 9.70 -27.26 1.85
CA GLN A 68 8.40 -27.79 2.24
C GLN A 68 8.09 -29.15 1.59
N ILE A 69 8.48 -29.35 0.32
CA ILE A 69 8.19 -30.60 -0.40
C ILE A 69 8.98 -31.78 0.16
N LEU A 70 10.28 -31.61 0.45
CA LEU A 70 11.12 -32.73 0.91
C LEU A 70 10.65 -33.27 2.28
N PRO A 71 10.34 -32.45 3.29
CA PRO A 71 9.91 -32.95 4.59
C PRO A 71 8.51 -33.58 4.60
N CYS A 72 7.66 -33.33 3.59
CA CYS A 72 6.34 -33.98 3.50
C CYS A 72 6.42 -35.51 3.54
N PHE A 73 7.51 -36.10 3.05
CA PHE A 73 7.70 -37.55 3.10
C PHE A 73 8.10 -38.07 4.48
N PHE A 74 8.49 -37.20 5.42
CA PHE A 74 9.02 -37.56 6.74
C PHE A 74 8.07 -37.14 7.87
N LEU A 75 6.77 -37.06 7.61
CA LEU A 75 5.72 -36.69 8.59
C LEU A 75 5.96 -35.31 9.24
N CYS A 76 6.59 -34.38 8.52
CA CYS A 76 6.82 -33.02 9.00
C CYS A 76 5.61 -32.11 8.74
N HIS A 77 5.35 -31.21 9.68
CA HIS A 77 4.40 -30.12 9.48
C HIS A 77 5.06 -28.98 8.68
N PRO A 78 4.27 -28.13 7.99
CA PRO A 78 4.79 -26.96 7.31
C PRO A 78 5.62 -26.08 8.25
N SER A 79 6.85 -25.79 7.87
CA SER A 79 7.78 -25.02 8.68
C SER A 79 7.90 -23.58 8.20
N SER A 80 8.22 -22.65 9.09
CA SER A 80 8.46 -21.24 8.78
C SER A 80 9.70 -20.72 9.51
N VAL A 81 10.17 -19.54 9.11
CA VAL A 81 11.31 -18.90 9.77
C VAL A 81 10.95 -18.43 11.19
N ASN A 82 11.91 -18.53 12.11
CA ASN A 82 11.76 -18.00 13.47
C ASN A 82 12.66 -16.77 13.66
N LEU A 83 12.02 -15.60 13.80
CA LEU A 83 12.72 -14.32 13.98
C LEU A 83 13.66 -14.33 15.21
N SER A 84 13.21 -14.91 16.32
CA SER A 84 13.99 -14.93 17.57
C SER A 84 15.28 -15.73 17.41
N ARG A 85 15.19 -16.93 16.82
CA ARG A 85 16.38 -17.76 16.55
C ARG A 85 17.33 -17.09 15.56
N ALA A 86 16.81 -16.55 14.45
CA ALA A 86 17.63 -15.88 13.45
C ALA A 86 18.37 -14.67 14.03
N THR A 87 17.70 -13.89 14.90
CA THR A 87 18.30 -12.73 15.57
C THR A 87 19.41 -13.14 16.52
N ILE A 88 19.24 -14.20 17.31
CA ILE A 88 20.29 -14.70 18.22
C ILE A 88 21.52 -15.18 17.43
N VAL A 89 21.29 -15.92 16.34
CA VAL A 89 22.37 -16.42 15.47
C VAL A 89 23.14 -15.27 14.82
N GLU A 90 22.43 -14.23 14.36
CA GLU A 90 23.05 -13.02 13.83
C GLU A 90 23.85 -12.27 14.92
N GLN A 91 23.27 -12.10 16.12
CA GLN A 91 23.93 -11.45 17.26
C GLN A 91 25.20 -12.21 17.71
N ALA A 92 25.21 -13.53 17.57
CA ALA A 92 26.39 -14.36 17.79
C ALA A 92 27.47 -14.20 16.69
N GLY A 93 27.23 -13.38 15.66
CA GLY A 93 28.20 -13.07 14.61
C GLY A 93 28.23 -14.09 13.48
N ALA A 94 27.21 -14.94 13.33
CA ALA A 94 27.14 -15.90 12.23
C ALA A 94 27.01 -15.19 10.88
N LYS A 95 27.88 -15.54 9.93
CA LYS A 95 27.92 -14.94 8.57
C LYS A 95 27.51 -15.91 7.46
N THR A 96 27.47 -17.22 7.75
CA THR A 96 27.24 -18.27 6.75
C THR A 96 26.14 -19.22 7.19
N GLN A 97 25.58 -19.96 6.24
CA GLN A 97 24.53 -20.97 6.49
C GLN A 97 25.06 -22.23 7.19
N ILE A 98 26.38 -22.34 7.40
CA ILE A 98 27.00 -23.46 8.13
C ILE A 98 26.45 -23.54 9.54
N THR A 99 26.10 -22.42 10.17
CA THR A 99 25.46 -22.41 11.49
C THR A 99 24.15 -23.20 11.52
N ASN A 100 23.36 -23.13 10.44
CA ASN A 100 22.12 -23.89 10.32
C ASN A 100 22.38 -25.38 10.12
N LEU A 101 23.45 -25.74 9.40
CA LEU A 101 23.88 -27.15 9.24
C LEU A 101 24.34 -27.75 10.57
N VAL A 102 25.15 -27.03 11.34
CA VAL A 102 25.59 -27.45 12.68
C VAL A 102 24.39 -27.60 13.62
N SER A 103 23.44 -26.65 13.58
CA SER A 103 22.21 -26.73 14.36
C SER A 103 21.36 -27.95 13.99
N ALA A 104 21.24 -28.26 12.70
CA ALA A 104 20.52 -29.43 12.21
C ALA A 104 21.21 -30.75 12.64
N ALA A 105 22.54 -30.83 12.54
CA ALA A 105 23.31 -31.99 13.00
C ALA A 105 23.15 -32.23 14.51
N PHE A 106 23.15 -31.15 15.31
CA PHE A 106 22.89 -31.24 16.73
C PHE A 106 21.47 -31.75 17.04
N MET A 107 20.45 -31.22 16.34
CA MET A 107 19.08 -31.70 16.47
C MET A 107 18.94 -33.18 16.09
N LEU A 108 19.65 -33.64 15.06
CA LEU A 108 19.69 -35.05 14.67
C LEU A 108 20.26 -35.93 15.79
N ILE A 109 21.36 -35.52 16.42
CA ILE A 109 21.95 -36.25 17.57
C ILE A 109 20.95 -36.33 18.73
N VAL A 110 20.27 -35.21 19.04
CA VAL A 110 19.25 -35.17 20.09
C VAL A 110 18.11 -36.13 19.80
N MET A 111 17.61 -36.16 18.56
CA MET A 111 16.53 -37.07 18.15
C MET A 111 16.93 -38.55 18.23
N LEU A 112 18.16 -38.89 17.86
CA LEU A 112 18.61 -40.28 17.83
C LEU A 112 18.91 -40.82 19.25
N TRP A 113 19.55 -40.02 20.11
CA TRP A 113 20.13 -40.51 21.37
C TRP A 113 19.54 -39.86 22.62
N ALA A 114 19.19 -38.58 22.57
CA ALA A 114 18.78 -37.81 23.76
C ALA A 114 17.26 -37.81 24.02
N GLY A 115 16.45 -38.43 23.15
CA GLY A 115 14.99 -38.57 23.33
C GLY A 115 14.58 -39.02 24.74
N PRO A 116 15.14 -40.11 25.31
CA PRO A 116 14.81 -40.59 26.66
C PRO A 116 15.05 -39.58 27.78
N ILE A 117 16.01 -38.67 27.60
CA ILE A 117 16.35 -37.65 28.60
C ILE A 117 15.22 -36.62 28.69
N LEU A 118 14.42 -36.46 27.63
CA LEU A 118 13.33 -35.49 27.53
C LEU A 118 11.96 -36.06 27.92
N GLU A 119 11.80 -37.38 28.03
CA GLU A 119 10.55 -38.03 28.43
C GLU A 119 10.01 -37.58 29.81
N PRO A 120 10.83 -37.42 30.87
CA PRO A 120 10.33 -36.97 32.17
C PRO A 120 10.00 -35.46 32.21
N LEU A 121 10.15 -34.73 31.10
CA LEU A 121 9.95 -33.29 31.06
C LEU A 121 8.47 -32.95 31.34
N PRO A 122 8.16 -32.10 32.33
CA PRO A 122 6.79 -31.76 32.61
C PRO A 122 6.18 -30.82 31.56
N MET A 123 4.93 -31.08 31.18
CA MET A 123 4.18 -30.24 30.23
C MET A 123 4.04 -28.79 30.70
N CYS A 124 4.04 -28.55 32.03
CA CYS A 124 4.01 -27.20 32.60
C CYS A 124 5.21 -26.34 32.16
N VAL A 125 6.39 -26.95 31.97
CA VAL A 125 7.59 -26.22 31.54
C VAL A 125 7.45 -25.80 30.08
N LEU A 126 6.93 -26.69 29.21
CA LEU A 126 6.65 -26.35 27.81
C LEU A 126 5.62 -25.24 27.70
N SER A 127 4.53 -25.31 28.48
CA SER A 127 3.50 -24.26 28.51
C SER A 127 4.08 -22.92 28.97
N ALA A 128 4.98 -22.91 29.96
CA ALA A 128 5.64 -21.69 30.42
C ALA A 128 6.52 -21.07 29.32
N ILE A 129 7.24 -21.89 28.54
CA ILE A 129 8.03 -21.42 27.40
C ILE A 129 7.13 -20.78 26.34
N ILE A 130 6.01 -21.44 25.98
CA ILE A 130 5.03 -20.89 25.03
C ILE A 130 4.46 -19.58 25.55
N PHE A 131 4.10 -19.50 26.84
CA PHE A 131 3.58 -18.30 27.46
C PHE A 131 4.55 -17.11 27.36
N VAL A 132 5.84 -17.32 27.62
CA VAL A 132 6.87 -16.27 27.48
C VAL A 132 6.98 -15.79 26.03
N VAL A 133 6.88 -16.69 25.04
CA VAL A 133 6.86 -16.31 23.63
C VAL A 133 5.63 -15.47 23.31
N LEU A 134 4.45 -15.86 23.80
CA LEU A 134 3.21 -15.11 23.61
C LEU A 134 3.27 -13.72 24.24
N LEU A 135 3.89 -13.55 25.42
CA LEU A 135 4.09 -12.23 26.03
C LEU A 135 4.87 -11.29 25.12
N ASN A 136 5.85 -11.78 24.37
CA ASN A 136 6.59 -10.94 23.41
C ASN A 136 5.74 -10.54 22.21
N VAL A 137 4.83 -11.41 21.76
CA VAL A 137 3.85 -11.07 20.71
C VAL A 137 2.84 -10.04 21.23
N LEU A 138 2.33 -10.21 22.46
CA LEU A 138 1.37 -9.29 23.08
C LEU A 138 1.95 -7.89 23.31
N LYS A 139 3.28 -7.73 23.43
CA LYS A 139 3.91 -6.40 23.47
C LYS A 139 3.62 -5.56 22.21
N GLN A 140 3.30 -6.18 21.08
CA GLN A 140 2.96 -5.46 19.84
C GLN A 140 1.68 -4.60 19.98
N PHE A 141 0.80 -4.91 20.94
CA PHE A 141 -0.34 -4.03 21.26
C PHE A 141 0.10 -2.63 21.71
N GLY A 142 1.33 -2.48 22.22
CA GLY A 142 1.88 -1.16 22.55
C GLY A 142 2.03 -0.24 21.34
N GLU A 143 2.15 -0.79 20.13
CA GLU A 143 2.32 -0.02 18.90
C GLU A 143 1.00 0.56 18.36
N LEU A 144 -0.15 0.09 18.85
CA LEU A 144 -1.48 0.48 18.35
C LEU A 144 -1.76 1.98 18.43
N LYS A 145 -1.27 2.62 19.50
CA LYS A 145 -1.40 4.07 19.67
C LYS A 145 -0.59 4.84 18.63
N SER A 146 0.59 4.33 18.26
CA SER A 146 1.42 4.90 17.21
C SER A 146 0.77 4.68 15.84
N LEU A 147 0.22 3.49 15.61
CA LEU A 147 -0.47 3.15 14.37
C LEU A 147 -1.69 4.04 14.12
N TRP A 148 -2.54 4.26 15.13
CA TRP A 148 -3.69 5.16 15.02
C TRP A 148 -3.29 6.60 14.64
N LYS A 149 -2.19 7.11 15.19
CA LYS A 149 -1.69 8.45 14.87
C LYS A 149 -1.10 8.53 13.45
N ALA A 150 -0.49 7.44 12.97
CA ALA A 150 0.12 7.40 11.65
C ALA A 150 -0.90 7.21 10.54
N SER A 151 -1.83 6.24 10.70
CA SER A 151 -2.79 5.86 9.66
C SER A 151 -4.03 5.22 10.30
N LYS A 152 -5.16 5.93 10.22
CA LYS A 152 -6.46 5.40 10.68
C LYS A 152 -6.86 4.14 9.91
N TYR A 153 -6.57 4.09 8.61
CA TYR A 153 -6.85 2.95 7.74
C TYR A 153 -6.10 1.69 8.20
N ASP A 154 -4.80 1.80 8.43
CA ASP A 154 -3.99 0.63 8.85
C ASP A 154 -4.40 0.14 10.25
N PHE A 155 -4.79 1.05 11.14
CA PHE A 155 -5.37 0.66 12.42
C PHE A 155 -6.69 -0.11 12.25
N THR A 156 -7.59 0.36 11.38
CA THR A 156 -8.86 -0.36 11.14
C THR A 156 -8.64 -1.75 10.57
N ILE A 157 -7.65 -1.92 9.68
CA ILE A 157 -7.25 -3.23 9.15
C ILE A 157 -6.75 -4.13 10.27
N TRP A 158 -5.90 -3.60 11.16
CA TRP A 158 -5.38 -4.36 12.30
C TRP A 158 -6.50 -4.82 13.24
N VAL A 159 -7.41 -3.91 13.61
CA VAL A 159 -8.54 -4.21 14.51
C VAL A 159 -9.47 -5.24 13.88
N PHE A 160 -9.79 -5.07 12.60
CA PHE A 160 -10.60 -6.02 11.85
C PHE A 160 -9.95 -7.40 11.83
N ALA A 161 -8.66 -7.49 11.49
CA ALA A 161 -7.93 -8.75 11.46
C ALA A 161 -7.91 -9.45 12.82
N PHE A 162 -7.66 -8.70 13.89
CA PHE A 162 -7.65 -9.21 15.25
C PHE A 162 -8.99 -9.83 15.65
N PHE A 163 -10.10 -9.12 15.47
CA PHE A 163 -11.41 -9.62 15.86
C PHE A 163 -11.90 -10.76 14.99
N VAL A 164 -11.70 -10.70 13.67
CA VAL A 164 -12.16 -11.78 12.78
C VAL A 164 -11.38 -13.08 13.04
N THR A 165 -10.06 -13.00 13.25
CA THR A 165 -9.25 -14.18 13.58
C THR A 165 -9.63 -14.80 14.94
N ILE A 166 -10.00 -13.99 15.94
CA ILE A 166 -10.43 -14.50 17.25
C ILE A 166 -11.83 -15.13 17.20
N LEU A 167 -12.76 -14.50 16.47
CA LEU A 167 -14.16 -14.92 16.47
C LEU A 167 -14.45 -16.08 15.52
N TRP A 168 -13.67 -16.23 14.45
CA TRP A 168 -13.92 -17.22 13.40
C TRP A 168 -12.86 -18.33 13.38
N ASP A 169 -11.77 -18.10 12.66
CA ASP A 169 -10.63 -19.00 12.56
C ASP A 169 -9.43 -18.23 11.96
N VAL A 170 -8.22 -18.77 12.14
CA VAL A 170 -6.99 -18.18 11.59
C VAL A 170 -7.00 -18.16 10.06
N SER A 171 -7.41 -19.25 9.41
CA SER A 171 -7.41 -19.33 7.94
C SER A 171 -8.39 -18.34 7.32
N GLN A 172 -9.63 -18.36 7.80
CA GLN A 172 -10.70 -17.48 7.30
C GLN A 172 -10.44 -16.01 7.67
N GLY A 173 -9.92 -15.76 8.87
CA GLY A 173 -9.59 -14.41 9.33
C GLY A 173 -8.50 -13.75 8.49
N LEU A 174 -7.48 -14.50 8.06
CA LEU A 174 -6.47 -13.96 7.16
C LEU A 174 -7.07 -13.55 5.81
N VAL A 175 -7.84 -14.43 5.19
CA VAL A 175 -8.46 -14.16 3.87
C VAL A 175 -9.36 -12.93 3.95
N ALA A 176 -10.23 -12.87 4.97
CA ALA A 176 -11.09 -11.72 5.19
C ALA A 176 -10.28 -10.43 5.38
N SER A 177 -9.18 -10.48 6.12
CA SER A 177 -8.31 -9.31 6.38
C SER A 177 -7.60 -8.81 5.13
N ILE A 178 -7.16 -9.72 4.25
CA ILE A 178 -6.54 -9.37 2.96
C ILE A 178 -7.58 -8.66 2.09
N VAL A 179 -8.80 -9.21 1.99
CA VAL A 179 -9.88 -8.59 1.22
C VAL A 179 -10.23 -7.22 1.80
N PHE A 180 -10.33 -7.10 3.12
CA PHE A 180 -10.61 -5.82 3.78
C PHE A 180 -9.48 -4.79 3.57
N SER A 181 -8.22 -5.24 3.57
CA SER A 181 -7.07 -4.38 3.25
C SER A 181 -7.13 -3.87 1.81
N LEU A 182 -7.48 -4.73 0.84
CA LEU A 182 -7.66 -4.32 -0.55
C LEU A 182 -8.83 -3.36 -0.71
N PHE A 183 -9.96 -3.64 -0.05
CA PHE A 183 -11.12 -2.74 -0.03
C PHE A 183 -10.74 -1.36 0.52
N THR A 184 -9.93 -1.31 1.58
CA THR A 184 -9.46 -0.06 2.17
C THR A 184 -8.61 0.77 1.20
N ILE A 185 -7.88 0.14 0.28
CA ILE A 185 -7.14 0.83 -0.79
C ILE A 185 -8.12 1.51 -1.76
N ILE A 186 -9.21 0.83 -2.14
CA ILE A 186 -10.25 1.38 -3.03
C ILE A 186 -10.88 2.61 -2.38
N VAL A 187 -11.27 2.49 -1.09
CA VAL A 187 -11.78 3.61 -0.27
C VAL A 187 -10.77 4.77 -0.28
N ARG A 188 -9.49 4.51 -0.01
CA ARG A 188 -8.47 5.55 0.02
C ARG A 188 -8.32 6.29 -1.32
N ILE A 189 -8.45 5.60 -2.45
CA ILE A 189 -8.40 6.22 -3.78
C ILE A 189 -9.68 7.03 -4.07
N GLN A 190 -10.83 6.53 -3.62
CA GLN A 190 -12.13 7.19 -3.80
C GLN A 190 -12.27 8.49 -3.01
N TRP A 191 -11.68 8.55 -1.81
CA TRP A 191 -11.60 9.75 -0.96
C TRP A 191 -10.20 10.37 -1.05
N ALA A 192 -9.77 10.66 -2.27
CA ALA A 192 -8.55 11.39 -2.53
C ALA A 192 -8.60 12.82 -1.95
N ASP A 193 -7.47 13.31 -1.48
CA ASP A 193 -7.33 14.68 -1.00
C ASP A 193 -7.30 15.65 -2.19
N THR A 194 -8.19 16.64 -2.16
CA THR A 194 -8.34 17.63 -3.22
C THR A 194 -8.21 19.00 -2.59
N LYS A 195 -7.42 19.89 -3.19
CA LYS A 195 -7.05 21.17 -2.57
C LYS A 195 -7.20 22.31 -3.54
N GLN A 196 -7.61 23.46 -3.02
CA GLN A 196 -7.49 24.72 -3.73
C GLN A 196 -6.12 25.32 -3.38
N ILE A 197 -5.36 25.70 -4.41
CA ILE A 197 -4.02 26.29 -4.22
C ILE A 197 -4.00 27.73 -4.68
N ALA A 198 -3.14 28.54 -4.06
CA ALA A 198 -2.94 29.94 -4.42
C ALA A 198 -1.45 30.30 -4.43
N LYS A 199 -1.12 31.36 -5.18
CA LYS A 199 0.25 31.89 -5.29
C LYS A 199 0.66 32.54 -3.96
N ILE A 200 1.86 32.23 -3.49
CA ILE A 200 2.45 32.85 -2.30
C ILE A 200 3.29 34.06 -2.69
N GLY A 201 2.90 35.24 -2.20
CA GLY A 201 3.64 36.48 -2.44
C GLY A 201 3.96 36.72 -3.93
N ASP A 202 5.13 37.29 -4.18
CA ASP A 202 5.69 37.48 -5.52
C ASP A 202 6.52 36.29 -6.02
N THR A 203 6.35 35.10 -5.42
CA THR A 203 7.11 33.90 -5.80
C THR A 203 6.35 33.04 -6.82
N GLU A 204 7.04 32.15 -7.53
CA GLU A 204 6.40 31.17 -8.43
C GLU A 204 5.82 29.95 -7.69
N LEU A 205 5.73 30.01 -6.36
CA LEU A 205 5.26 28.90 -5.53
C LEU A 205 3.75 28.98 -5.29
N TYR A 206 3.08 27.85 -5.53
CA TYR A 206 1.66 27.67 -5.25
C TYR A 206 1.51 26.69 -4.10
N LYS A 207 0.70 27.03 -3.10
CA LYS A 207 0.39 26.14 -1.99
C LYS A 207 -1.07 26.22 -1.60
N ASP A 208 -1.48 25.20 -0.85
CA ASP A 208 -2.78 25.07 -0.21
C ASP A 208 -3.14 26.32 0.58
N ILE A 209 -4.33 26.87 0.30
CA ILE A 209 -4.90 28.08 0.91
C ILE A 209 -5.10 27.92 2.42
N GLU A 210 -5.34 26.72 2.93
CA GLU A 210 -5.57 26.50 4.36
C GLU A 210 -4.27 26.55 5.20
N SER A 211 -3.12 26.28 4.56
CA SER A 211 -1.87 26.00 5.28
C SER A 211 -0.97 27.21 5.56
N HIS A 212 -1.14 28.31 4.81
CA HIS A 212 -0.35 29.54 4.92
C HIS A 212 -1.29 30.78 5.03
N PRO A 213 -0.83 31.95 5.50
CA PRO A 213 -1.70 33.14 5.61
C PRO A 213 -1.47 34.21 4.54
N VAL A 214 -0.44 34.08 3.69
CA VAL A 214 -0.03 35.13 2.73
C VAL A 214 -0.24 34.64 1.30
N TYR A 215 -1.33 35.06 0.67
CA TYR A 215 -1.68 34.70 -0.70
C TYR A 215 -2.00 35.91 -1.56
N HIS A 216 -1.65 35.82 -2.84
CA HIS A 216 -2.23 36.67 -3.86
C HIS A 216 -3.41 35.95 -4.48
N TYR A 217 -4.60 36.23 -3.97
CA TYR A 217 -5.84 35.71 -4.54
C TYR A 217 -6.15 36.46 -5.83
N ARG A 218 -6.33 35.71 -6.93
CA ARG A 218 -6.78 36.28 -8.20
C ARG A 218 -8.28 36.01 -8.35
N PRO A 219 -9.11 37.04 -8.51
CA PRO A 219 -10.57 36.91 -8.58
C PRO A 219 -11.07 36.14 -9.83
N ASP A 220 -10.23 36.08 -10.85
CA ASP A 220 -10.51 35.57 -12.19
C ASP A 220 -9.99 34.14 -12.44
N VAL A 221 -9.14 33.62 -11.55
CA VAL A 221 -8.52 32.30 -11.68
C VAL A 221 -8.69 31.49 -10.40
N SER A 222 -9.28 30.31 -10.53
CA SER A 222 -9.27 29.28 -9.50
C SER A 222 -8.27 28.19 -9.88
N ILE A 223 -7.45 27.73 -8.94
CA ILE A 223 -6.48 26.66 -9.18
C ILE A 223 -6.86 25.45 -8.32
N PHE A 224 -7.15 24.33 -8.98
CA PHE A 224 -7.55 23.08 -8.38
C PHE A 224 -6.42 22.06 -8.47
N HIS A 225 -5.91 21.64 -7.32
CA HIS A 225 -4.88 20.62 -7.21
C HIS A 225 -5.50 19.28 -6.84
N PHE A 226 -5.31 18.28 -7.70
CA PHE A 226 -5.79 16.92 -7.47
C PHE A 226 -4.62 15.97 -7.24
N ASN A 227 -4.52 15.42 -6.02
CA ASN A 227 -3.39 14.60 -5.59
C ASN A 227 -3.72 13.11 -5.52
N ALA A 228 -4.17 12.55 -6.63
CA ALA A 228 -4.47 11.13 -6.76
C ALA A 228 -4.49 10.69 -8.23
N PRO A 229 -4.36 9.37 -8.50
CA PRO A 229 -4.68 8.84 -9.82
C PRO A 229 -6.14 9.12 -10.17
N LEU A 230 -6.41 9.50 -11.42
CA LEU A 230 -7.76 9.80 -11.90
C LEU A 230 -8.35 8.55 -12.56
N LEU A 231 -9.16 7.82 -11.82
CA LEU A 231 -9.73 6.54 -12.22
C LEU A 231 -11.24 6.60 -12.18
N TYR A 232 -11.91 5.63 -12.80
CA TYR A 232 -13.37 5.45 -12.73
C TYR A 232 -13.91 5.64 -11.30
N VAL A 233 -13.25 5.03 -10.33
CA VAL A 233 -13.68 4.99 -8.91
C VAL A 233 -13.78 6.38 -8.27
N ASN A 234 -12.96 7.35 -8.68
CA ASN A 234 -12.94 8.70 -8.09
C ASN A 234 -13.26 9.82 -9.09
N SER A 235 -13.52 9.49 -10.35
CA SER A 235 -13.82 10.43 -11.43
C SER A 235 -15.01 11.35 -11.14
N GLU A 236 -16.12 10.80 -10.66
CA GLU A 236 -17.32 11.58 -10.32
C GLU A 236 -17.03 12.61 -9.23
N ARG A 237 -16.36 12.17 -8.15
CA ARG A 237 -15.94 13.09 -7.07
C ARG A 237 -14.95 14.15 -7.55
N PHE A 238 -13.99 13.78 -8.39
CA PHE A 238 -13.07 14.75 -8.97
C PHE A 238 -13.83 15.89 -9.66
N LYS A 239 -14.84 15.53 -10.47
CA LYS A 239 -15.70 16.49 -11.16
C LYS A 239 -16.51 17.33 -10.18
N GLU A 240 -17.20 16.70 -9.23
CA GLU A 240 -17.98 17.40 -8.19
C GLU A 240 -17.13 18.41 -7.40
N HIS A 241 -15.94 18.02 -6.95
CA HIS A 241 -15.04 18.91 -6.21
C HIS A 241 -14.56 20.07 -7.06
N ALA A 242 -14.20 19.84 -8.33
CA ALA A 242 -13.81 20.91 -9.25
C ALA A 242 -14.93 21.95 -9.45
N LEU A 243 -16.18 21.47 -9.61
CA LEU A 243 -17.34 22.34 -9.76
C LEU A 243 -17.69 23.08 -8.47
N ASN A 244 -17.61 22.40 -7.31
CA ASN A 244 -17.87 23.00 -6.01
C ASN A 244 -16.90 24.17 -5.71
N ILE A 245 -15.62 24.02 -6.07
CA ILE A 245 -14.64 25.12 -5.92
C ILE A 245 -15.04 26.36 -6.72
N ILE A 246 -15.63 26.18 -7.91
CA ILE A 246 -16.12 27.28 -8.73
C ILE A 246 -17.39 27.89 -8.15
N SER A 247 -18.35 27.09 -7.69
CA SER A 247 -19.58 27.60 -7.07
C SER A 247 -19.33 28.35 -5.76
N ASP A 248 -18.38 27.88 -4.95
CA ASP A 248 -18.00 28.53 -3.69
C ASP A 248 -17.31 29.87 -3.95
N ALA A 249 -16.45 29.93 -4.97
CA ALA A 249 -15.84 31.18 -5.41
C ALA A 249 -16.90 32.20 -5.88
N GLN A 250 -17.88 31.77 -6.68
CA GLN A 250 -18.96 32.62 -7.19
C GLN A 250 -19.83 33.22 -6.08
N THR A 251 -20.08 32.46 -5.02
CA THR A 251 -20.83 32.91 -3.85
C THR A 251 -20.09 34.01 -3.08
N SER A 252 -18.76 34.03 -3.17
CA SER A 252 -17.88 34.99 -2.49
C SER A 252 -17.63 36.29 -3.28
N TYR A 253 -18.50 36.64 -4.23
CA TYR A 253 -18.39 37.78 -5.16
C TYR A 253 -17.22 37.70 -6.17
N PHE A 254 -16.49 36.58 -6.22
CA PHE A 254 -15.45 36.34 -7.20
C PHE A 254 -16.00 35.49 -8.35
N LYS A 255 -15.96 36.00 -9.58
CA LYS A 255 -16.40 35.24 -10.75
C LYS A 255 -15.17 34.73 -11.53
N PRO A 256 -14.63 33.55 -11.20
CA PRO A 256 -13.50 33.00 -11.94
C PRO A 256 -13.92 32.77 -13.40
N GLN A 257 -13.06 33.18 -14.33
CA GLN A 257 -13.22 32.93 -15.77
C GLN A 257 -12.38 31.72 -16.22
N PHE A 258 -11.40 31.34 -15.41
CA PHE A 258 -10.49 30.23 -15.69
C PHE A 258 -10.37 29.30 -14.49
N LEU A 259 -10.43 28.00 -14.75
CA LEU A 259 -10.06 26.95 -13.80
C LEU A 259 -8.76 26.32 -14.28
N ILE A 260 -7.70 26.40 -13.48
CA ILE A 260 -6.45 25.69 -13.73
C ILE A 260 -6.46 24.40 -12.92
N LEU A 261 -6.50 23.26 -13.61
CA LEU A 261 -6.26 21.95 -13.03
C LEU A 261 -4.76 21.71 -12.95
N ASP A 262 -4.22 21.66 -11.74
CA ASP A 262 -2.88 21.15 -11.50
C ASP A 262 -2.90 19.62 -11.48
N ALA A 263 -2.47 19.03 -12.61
CA ALA A 263 -2.42 17.59 -12.85
C ALA A 263 -1.11 16.94 -12.36
N SER A 264 -0.24 17.67 -11.64
CA SER A 264 1.04 17.13 -11.13
C SER A 264 0.85 15.91 -10.21
N GLY A 265 -0.27 15.85 -9.49
CA GLY A 265 -0.63 14.72 -8.63
C GLY A 265 -1.31 13.55 -9.36
N ILE A 266 -1.66 13.71 -10.63
CA ILE A 266 -2.31 12.66 -11.45
C ILE A 266 -1.24 11.72 -12.00
N THR A 267 -0.89 10.72 -11.20
CA THR A 267 0.15 9.73 -11.54
C THR A 267 -0.28 8.77 -12.66
N SER A 268 -1.56 8.45 -12.74
CA SER A 268 -2.14 7.55 -13.73
C SER A 268 -3.58 7.95 -14.00
N CYS A 269 -4.05 7.71 -15.22
CA CYS A 269 -5.42 7.96 -15.63
C CYS A 269 -5.99 6.70 -16.29
N ASP A 270 -7.29 6.45 -16.18
CA ASP A 270 -7.97 5.47 -17.02
C ASP A 270 -8.85 6.17 -18.07
N LYS A 271 -9.44 5.38 -18.98
CA LYS A 271 -10.30 5.92 -20.03
C LYS A 271 -11.44 6.76 -19.47
N ILE A 272 -12.06 6.34 -18.36
CA ILE A 272 -13.21 7.04 -17.81
C ILE A 272 -12.75 8.34 -17.17
N GLY A 273 -11.66 8.33 -16.40
CA GLY A 273 -11.03 9.53 -15.87
C GLY A 273 -10.70 10.56 -16.96
N ALA A 274 -10.16 10.13 -18.10
CA ALA A 274 -9.87 11.01 -19.22
C ALA A 274 -11.14 11.61 -19.84
N LEU A 275 -12.21 10.82 -20.00
CA LEU A 275 -13.50 11.32 -20.48
C LEU A 275 -14.13 12.31 -19.48
N THR A 276 -13.97 12.09 -18.19
CA THR A 276 -14.44 13.02 -17.16
C THR A 276 -13.76 14.38 -17.24
N ILE A 277 -12.51 14.47 -17.71
CA ILE A 277 -11.86 15.76 -17.97
C ILE A 277 -12.59 16.50 -19.10
N SER A 278 -12.99 15.80 -20.17
CA SER A 278 -13.79 16.38 -21.26
C SER A 278 -15.17 16.83 -20.75
N GLU A 279 -15.86 15.98 -19.98
CA GLU A 279 -17.16 16.33 -19.38
C GLU A 279 -17.05 17.57 -18.47
N LEU A 280 -16.02 17.62 -17.62
CA LEU A 280 -15.75 18.77 -16.77
C LEU A 280 -15.52 20.04 -17.61
N ALA A 281 -14.78 19.95 -18.70
CA ALA A 281 -14.54 21.08 -19.59
C ALA A 281 -15.84 21.59 -20.26
N GLU A 282 -16.72 20.68 -20.68
CA GLU A 282 -18.02 21.02 -21.26
C GLU A 282 -18.94 21.69 -20.23
N GLU A 283 -19.03 21.13 -19.01
CA GLU A 283 -19.83 21.69 -17.92
C GLU A 283 -19.31 23.08 -17.49
N LEU A 284 -17.99 23.26 -17.39
CA LEU A 284 -17.38 24.57 -17.09
C LEU A 284 -17.62 25.59 -18.20
N SER A 285 -17.59 25.16 -19.46
CA SER A 285 -17.86 26.01 -20.63
C SER A 285 -19.29 26.58 -20.59
N GLN A 286 -20.28 25.79 -20.15
CA GLN A 286 -21.65 26.27 -19.95
C GLN A 286 -21.73 27.42 -18.94
N ILE A 287 -20.89 27.39 -17.91
CA ILE A 287 -20.79 28.42 -16.85
C ILE A 287 -19.84 29.58 -17.26
N HIS A 288 -19.31 29.55 -18.49
CA HIS A 288 -18.35 30.53 -19.04
C HIS A 288 -17.00 30.52 -18.31
N VAL A 289 -16.58 29.34 -17.83
CA VAL A 289 -15.28 29.10 -17.23
C VAL A 289 -14.45 28.21 -18.18
N THR A 290 -13.24 28.65 -18.52
CA THR A 290 -12.32 27.87 -19.37
C THR A 290 -11.43 26.98 -18.51
N LEU A 291 -11.36 25.68 -18.83
CA LEU A 291 -10.44 24.74 -18.19
C LEU A 291 -9.04 24.82 -18.81
N LEU A 292 -8.02 24.95 -17.98
CA LEU A 292 -6.60 24.90 -18.32
C LEU A 292 -5.97 23.74 -17.55
N ILE A 293 -5.08 22.97 -18.17
CA ILE A 293 -4.44 21.81 -17.54
C ILE A 293 -2.94 22.09 -17.41
N ALA A 294 -2.44 22.09 -16.18
CA ALA A 294 -1.03 22.32 -15.87
C ALA A 294 -0.35 21.04 -15.37
N CYS A 295 0.94 20.90 -15.64
CA CYS A 295 1.77 19.79 -15.18
C CYS A 295 1.25 18.37 -15.52
N PRO A 296 0.69 18.09 -16.71
CA PRO A 296 0.23 16.75 -17.06
C PRO A 296 1.42 15.80 -17.19
N SER A 297 1.30 14.59 -16.63
CA SER A 297 2.25 13.51 -16.90
C SER A 297 2.17 13.06 -18.36
N ASP A 298 3.25 12.48 -18.89
CA ASP A 298 3.25 11.98 -20.28
C ASP A 298 2.19 10.89 -20.49
N GLN A 299 2.00 10.02 -19.49
CA GLN A 299 0.93 9.03 -19.49
C GLN A 299 -0.46 9.67 -19.59
N LEU A 300 -0.70 10.78 -18.89
CA LEU A 300 -1.97 11.49 -18.98
C LEU A 300 -2.19 12.07 -20.39
N ARG A 301 -1.14 12.63 -21.01
CA ARG A 301 -1.22 13.17 -22.39
C ARG A 301 -1.54 12.08 -23.41
N GLU A 302 -0.86 10.94 -23.34
CA GLU A 302 -1.10 9.79 -24.24
C GLU A 302 -2.55 9.27 -24.12
N ILE A 303 -3.07 9.20 -22.90
CA ILE A 303 -4.45 8.74 -22.66
C ILE A 303 -5.46 9.79 -23.14
N CYS A 304 -5.21 11.08 -22.91
CA CYS A 304 -6.03 12.16 -23.43
C CYS A 304 -6.08 12.15 -24.97
N GLU A 305 -4.97 11.86 -25.64
CA GLU A 305 -4.91 11.75 -27.10
C GLU A 305 -5.75 10.57 -27.61
N SER A 306 -5.52 9.39 -27.04
CA SER A 306 -6.23 8.16 -27.42
C SER A 306 -7.73 8.23 -27.14
N CYS A 307 -8.15 8.98 -26.12
CA CYS A 307 -9.55 9.22 -25.78
C CYS A 307 -10.16 10.45 -26.48
N HIS A 308 -9.42 11.11 -27.36
CA HIS A 308 -9.84 12.31 -28.09
C HIS A 308 -10.25 13.51 -27.22
N VAL A 309 -9.69 13.61 -26.01
CA VAL A 309 -9.92 14.75 -25.09
C VAL A 309 -9.50 16.08 -25.74
N TYR A 310 -8.49 16.05 -26.63
CA TYR A 310 -8.02 17.24 -27.34
C TYR A 310 -9.06 17.88 -28.27
N LYS A 311 -10.17 17.19 -28.59
CA LYS A 311 -11.29 17.78 -29.34
C LYS A 311 -12.09 18.76 -28.47
N THR A 312 -12.21 18.47 -27.18
CA THR A 312 -12.96 19.28 -26.21
C THR A 312 -12.04 20.30 -25.53
N VAL A 313 -10.84 19.88 -25.12
CA VAL A 313 -9.82 20.74 -24.51
C VAL A 313 -8.62 20.80 -25.45
N PRO A 314 -8.47 21.86 -26.27
CA PRO A 314 -7.36 21.96 -27.21
C PRO A 314 -5.99 21.79 -26.54
N SER A 315 -5.04 21.18 -27.26
CA SER A 315 -3.68 20.94 -26.77
C SER A 315 -2.93 22.24 -26.37
N CYS A 316 -3.32 23.40 -26.89
CA CYS A 316 -2.78 24.70 -26.49
C CYS A 316 -3.17 25.14 -25.06
N LEU A 317 -4.14 24.47 -24.43
CA LEU A 317 -4.54 24.71 -23.04
C LEU A 317 -3.84 23.77 -22.05
N PHE A 318 -2.86 22.98 -22.52
CA PHE A 318 -2.00 22.14 -21.69
C PHE A 318 -0.65 22.83 -21.49
N PHE A 319 -0.31 23.10 -20.23
CA PHE A 319 0.88 23.86 -19.85
C PHE A 319 1.88 23.00 -19.08
N PRO A 320 3.19 23.25 -19.21
CA PRO A 320 4.20 22.49 -18.47
C PRO A 320 4.19 22.83 -16.98
N THR A 321 3.88 24.07 -16.60
CA THR A 321 3.75 24.48 -15.19
C THR A 321 2.45 25.21 -14.90
N VAL A 322 2.06 25.25 -13.62
CA VAL A 322 0.92 26.09 -13.15
C VAL A 322 1.22 27.57 -13.41
N HIS A 323 2.48 27.98 -13.29
CA HIS A 323 2.88 29.37 -13.53
C HIS A 323 2.63 29.79 -14.98
N ASP A 324 3.03 28.96 -15.95
CA ASP A 324 2.81 29.23 -17.38
C ASP A 324 1.32 29.37 -17.71
N ALA A 325 0.47 28.52 -17.11
CA ALA A 325 -0.98 28.62 -17.25
C ALA A 325 -1.51 29.96 -16.71
N THR A 326 -1.00 30.44 -15.57
CA THR A 326 -1.39 31.75 -15.03
C THR A 326 -0.88 32.94 -15.85
N LEU A 327 0.31 32.82 -16.47
CA LEU A 327 0.84 33.84 -17.38
C LEU A 327 -0.04 33.96 -18.63
N PHE A 328 -0.42 32.83 -19.22
CA PHE A 328 -1.32 32.79 -20.37
C PHE A 328 -2.65 33.53 -20.10
N VAL A 329 -3.25 33.32 -18.92
CA VAL A 329 -4.47 34.04 -18.53
C VAL A 329 -4.23 35.55 -18.42
N THR A 330 -3.07 35.96 -17.90
CA THR A 330 -2.67 37.37 -17.78
C THR A 330 -2.55 38.02 -19.15
N GLU A 331 -1.86 37.38 -20.08
CA GLU A 331 -1.66 37.90 -21.44
C GLU A 331 -2.98 38.04 -22.20
N LYS A 332 -3.87 37.03 -22.10
CA LYS A 332 -5.17 37.05 -22.75
C LYS A 332 -6.07 38.17 -22.24
N GLN A 333 -6.00 38.50 -20.95
CA GLN A 333 -6.70 39.66 -20.39
C GLN A 333 -6.12 40.99 -20.89
N VAL A 334 -4.79 41.10 -20.98
CA VAL A 334 -4.14 42.30 -21.52
C VAL A 334 -4.54 42.54 -22.97
N GLN A 335 -4.61 41.50 -23.80
CA GLN A 335 -5.08 41.59 -25.18
C GLN A 335 -6.55 42.04 -25.26
N ASN A 336 -7.44 41.44 -24.47
CA ASN A 336 -8.85 41.85 -24.42
C ASN A 336 -9.03 43.33 -24.01
N ILE A 337 -8.19 43.85 -23.09
CA ILE A 337 -8.23 45.27 -22.69
C ILE A 337 -7.73 46.19 -23.81
N LEU A 338 -6.71 45.77 -24.57
CA LEU A 338 -6.15 46.55 -25.67
C LEU A 338 -7.11 46.61 -26.88
N GLU A 339 -7.81 45.52 -27.20
CA GLU A 339 -8.81 45.51 -28.28
C GLU A 339 -10.03 46.40 -27.97
N VAL A 340 -10.47 46.47 -26.70
CA VAL A 340 -11.57 47.33 -26.27
C VAL A 340 -11.20 48.83 -26.30
N LYS A 341 -9.91 49.18 -26.21
CA LYS A 341 -9.45 50.58 -26.31
C LYS A 341 -9.30 51.09 -27.76
N HIS A 342 -9.42 50.22 -28.75
CA HIS A 342 -9.32 50.56 -30.17
C HIS A 342 -10.69 50.66 -30.89
N ILE A 343 -11.79 50.63 -30.13
CA ILE A 343 -13.16 50.96 -30.55
C ILE A 343 -13.56 52.27 -29.87
#